data_AF-A0A382BHQ7-F1
#
_entry.id   AF-A0A382BHQ7-F1
#
_cell.length_a   1.000
_cell.length_b   1.000
_cell.length_c   1.000
_cell.angle_alpha   90.00
_cell.angle_beta   90.00
_cell.angle_gamma   90.00
#
_symmetry.space_group_name_H-M   'P 1'
#
loop_
_entity.id
_entity.type
_entity.pdbx_description
1 polymer ?
#
loop_
_entity_poly.entity_id
_entity_poly.type
_entity_poly.pdbx_seq_one_letter_code
_entity_poly.pdbx_strand_id
1 'polypeptide(L)'
;MSKTLKELTWEQHKNAERQWFAKQMITGRVEPSVYHRYLVNQYACYDALESNYGVPINEIARAKAIMQDIEYFTPDEFELYPSVQKYVEHVTNGLTNGQHAGHVYVRYMGDLSGGQMIGSKVPGPGYYYKFNKPTDELKQAIRDYIASFDQEEVANEAKVVFDFATALFEDIEKDVNGNI
;
A
#
# COMPACT_ATOMS: atom_id res chain seq x y z
N MET A 1 15.43 3.02 -26.07
CA MET A 1 14.67 3.74 -25.03
C MET A 1 14.63 2.84 -23.80
N SER A 2 15.03 3.33 -22.63
CA SER A 2 14.87 2.58 -21.38
C SER A 2 13.38 2.51 -21.01
N LYS A 3 12.92 1.38 -20.46
CA LYS A 3 11.54 1.23 -19.99
C LYS A 3 11.32 2.09 -18.75
N THR A 4 10.14 2.68 -18.63
CA THR A 4 9.71 3.40 -17.42
C THR A 4 9.42 2.43 -16.28
N LEU A 5 9.47 2.89 -15.02
CA LEU A 5 9.07 2.09 -13.86
C LEU A 5 7.65 1.50 -14.02
N LYS A 6 6.72 2.28 -14.57
CA LYS A 6 5.36 1.84 -14.87
C LYS A 6 5.34 0.64 -15.82
N GLU A 7 6.17 0.65 -16.87
CA GLU A 7 6.27 -0.47 -17.81
C GLU A 7 6.96 -1.68 -17.19
N LEU A 8 7.94 -1.46 -16.30
CA LEU A 8 8.69 -2.51 -15.62
C LEU A 8 7.86 -3.24 -14.55
N THR A 9 6.87 -2.58 -13.95
CA THR A 9 6.00 -3.13 -12.91
C THR A 9 4.58 -3.41 -13.40
N TRP A 10 4.34 -3.34 -14.72
CA TRP A 10 3.00 -3.42 -15.29
C TRP A 10 2.32 -4.76 -15.02
N GLU A 11 3.06 -5.86 -15.14
CA GLU A 11 2.52 -7.21 -14.94
C GLU A 11 2.08 -7.41 -13.49
N GLN A 12 2.89 -6.97 -12.54
CA GLN A 12 2.59 -7.00 -11.10
C GLN A 12 1.37 -6.14 -10.75
N HIS A 13 1.30 -4.92 -11.27
CA HIS A 13 0.14 -4.04 -11.07
C HIS A 13 -1.14 -4.69 -11.58
N LYS A 14 -1.12 -5.24 -12.80
CA LYS A 14 -2.27 -5.94 -13.39
C LYS A 14 -2.66 -7.18 -12.58
N ASN A 15 -1.69 -7.88 -12.01
CA ASN A 15 -1.96 -9.03 -11.14
C ASN A 15 -2.67 -8.60 -9.85
N ALA A 16 -2.17 -7.55 -9.18
CA ALA A 16 -2.78 -7.01 -7.98
C ALA A 16 -4.23 -6.54 -8.22
N GLU A 17 -4.51 -5.85 -9.33
CA GLU A 17 -5.87 -5.41 -9.69
C GLU A 17 -6.86 -6.56 -9.96
N ARG A 18 -6.36 -7.76 -10.32
CA ARG A 18 -7.19 -8.92 -10.62
C ARG A 18 -7.64 -9.69 -9.38
N GLN A 19 -6.99 -9.46 -8.24
CA GLN A 19 -7.29 -10.15 -6.99
C GLN A 19 -8.73 -9.88 -6.54
N TRP A 20 -9.33 -10.86 -5.86
CA TRP A 20 -10.71 -10.75 -5.40
C TRP A 20 -10.92 -9.51 -4.52
N PHE A 21 -10.01 -9.27 -3.57
CA PHE A 21 -10.12 -8.15 -2.65
C PHE A 21 -10.08 -6.79 -3.37
N ALA A 22 -9.20 -6.62 -4.36
CA ALA A 22 -9.14 -5.41 -5.18
C ALA A 22 -10.48 -5.13 -5.87
N LYS A 23 -11.17 -6.16 -6.37
CA LYS A 23 -12.51 -6.01 -6.96
C LYS A 23 -13.56 -5.60 -5.94
N GLN A 24 -13.50 -6.11 -4.70
CA GLN A 24 -14.43 -5.68 -3.64
C GLN A 24 -14.26 -4.20 -3.32
N MET A 25 -13.02 -3.73 -3.21
CA MET A 25 -12.69 -2.31 -2.98
C MET A 25 -13.20 -1.43 -4.14
N ILE A 26 -12.93 -1.83 -5.39
CA ILE A 26 -13.34 -1.06 -6.58
C ILE A 26 -14.86 -0.99 -6.72
N THR A 27 -15.57 -2.07 -6.37
CA THR A 27 -17.03 -2.14 -6.49
C THR A 27 -17.76 -1.57 -5.27
N GLY A 28 -17.05 -1.23 -4.18
CA GLY A 28 -17.66 -0.75 -2.93
C GLY A 28 -18.47 -1.83 -2.21
N ARG A 29 -18.11 -3.10 -2.40
CA ARG A 29 -18.80 -4.28 -1.83
C ARG A 29 -18.02 -4.95 -0.71
N VAL A 30 -16.91 -4.35 -0.29
CA VAL A 30 -16.10 -4.87 0.81
C VAL A 30 -16.90 -4.76 2.12
N GLU A 31 -16.99 -5.87 2.85
CA GLU A 31 -17.63 -5.91 4.16
C GLU A 31 -16.81 -5.09 5.18
N PRO A 32 -17.45 -4.35 6.11
CA PRO A 32 -16.76 -3.50 7.08
C PRO A 32 -15.68 -4.22 7.91
N SER A 33 -15.93 -5.46 8.36
CA SER A 33 -14.95 -6.25 9.12
C SER A 33 -13.73 -6.62 8.27
N VAL A 34 -13.94 -7.00 7.01
CA VAL A 34 -12.87 -7.33 6.07
C VAL A 34 -12.03 -6.09 5.75
N TYR A 35 -12.67 -4.94 5.58
CA TYR A 35 -11.97 -3.67 5.39
C TYR A 35 -11.18 -3.25 6.64
N HIS A 36 -11.73 -3.45 7.85
CA HIS A 36 -11.01 -3.21 9.10
C HIS A 36 -9.73 -4.07 9.21
N ARG A 37 -9.82 -5.37 8.90
CA ARG A 37 -8.63 -6.26 8.85
C ARG A 37 -7.59 -5.77 7.84
N TYR A 38 -8.03 -5.36 6.66
CA TYR A 38 -7.16 -4.74 5.68
C TYR A 38 -6.46 -3.49 6.24
N LEU A 39 -7.19 -2.59 6.90
CA LEU A 39 -6.61 -1.38 7.50
C LEU A 39 -5.56 -1.70 8.57
N VAL A 40 -5.81 -2.65 9.46
CA VAL A 40 -4.85 -3.06 10.50
C VAL A 40 -3.55 -3.60 9.89
N ASN A 41 -3.66 -4.45 8.86
CA ASN A 41 -2.49 -4.95 8.13
C ASN A 41 -1.77 -3.84 7.35
N GLN A 42 -2.53 -2.92 6.76
CA GLN A 42 -2.00 -1.79 6.01
C GLN A 42 -1.26 -0.83 6.95
N TYR A 43 -1.80 -0.58 8.15
CA TYR A 43 -1.16 0.20 9.20
C TYR A 43 0.20 -0.39 9.57
N ALA A 44 0.28 -1.70 9.86
CA ALA A 44 1.54 -2.34 10.18
C ALA A 44 2.61 -2.14 9.09
N CYS A 45 2.20 -2.20 7.82
CA CYS A 45 3.11 -1.94 6.70
C CYS A 45 3.61 -0.49 6.65
N TYR A 46 2.71 0.50 6.77
CA TYR A 46 3.12 1.91 6.74
C TYR A 46 3.89 2.31 7.98
N ASP A 47 3.47 1.86 9.16
CA ASP A 47 4.15 2.14 10.43
C ASP A 47 5.60 1.62 10.41
N ALA A 48 5.80 0.38 9.92
CA ALA A 48 7.14 -0.17 9.74
C ALA A 48 7.98 0.67 8.78
N LEU A 49 7.42 1.07 7.63
CA LEU A 49 8.14 1.86 6.63
C LEU A 49 8.49 3.26 7.15
N GLU A 50 7.48 3.99 7.65
CA GLU A 50 7.60 5.38 8.10
C GLU A 50 8.48 5.50 9.34
N SER A 51 8.42 4.55 10.28
CA SER A 51 9.23 4.59 11.51
C SER A 51 10.70 4.24 11.27
N ASN A 52 11.01 3.38 10.29
CA ASN A 52 12.41 2.97 10.01
C ASN A 52 13.12 3.90 9.02
N TYR A 53 12.41 4.46 8.03
CA TYR A 53 13.02 5.21 6.93
C TYR A 53 12.50 6.67 6.82
N GLY A 54 11.53 7.05 7.63
CA GLY A 54 10.85 8.33 7.52
C GLY A 54 9.95 8.40 6.29
N VAL A 55 9.49 9.62 5.98
CA VAL A 55 8.68 9.90 4.80
C VAL A 55 9.40 10.95 3.97
N PRO A 56 9.72 10.68 2.68
CA PRO A 56 10.48 11.64 1.87
C PRO A 56 9.69 12.93 1.57
N ILE A 57 8.36 12.86 1.64
CA ILE A 57 7.43 13.97 1.41
C ILE A 57 6.40 13.94 2.54
N ASN A 58 6.50 14.83 3.52
CA ASN A 58 5.69 14.75 4.75
C ASN A 58 4.18 14.64 4.50
N GLU A 59 3.68 15.27 3.44
CA GLU A 59 2.26 15.28 3.06
C GLU A 59 1.71 13.93 2.58
N ILE A 60 2.58 12.96 2.25
CA ILE A 60 2.14 11.61 1.85
C ILE A 60 2.06 10.63 3.03
N ALA A 61 2.56 10.97 4.22
CA ALA A 61 2.55 10.09 5.40
C ALA A 61 1.14 9.56 5.69
N ARG A 62 0.97 8.25 5.89
CA ARG A 62 -0.33 7.56 5.97
C ARG A 62 -0.60 6.87 7.30
N ALA A 63 0.42 6.44 8.05
CA ALA A 63 0.22 5.61 9.25
C ALA A 63 -0.81 6.19 10.23
N LYS A 64 -0.73 7.49 10.52
CA LYS A 64 -1.69 8.19 11.41
C LYS A 64 -3.11 8.23 10.84
N ALA A 65 -3.26 8.45 9.53
CA ALA A 65 -4.57 8.50 8.89
C ALA A 65 -5.24 7.12 8.85
N ILE A 66 -4.45 6.06 8.66
CA ILE A 66 -4.93 4.68 8.72
C ILE A 66 -5.36 4.32 10.15
N MET A 67 -4.59 4.72 11.17
CA MET A 67 -4.97 4.51 12.56
C MET A 67 -6.32 5.17 12.91
N GLN A 68 -6.55 6.39 12.43
CA GLN A 68 -7.86 7.06 12.60
C GLN A 68 -9.02 6.30 11.93
N ASP A 69 -8.77 5.68 10.77
CA ASP A 69 -9.77 4.83 10.13
C ASP A 69 -10.00 3.54 10.92
N ILE A 70 -8.97 2.94 11.53
CA ILE A 70 -9.09 1.74 12.38
C ILE A 70 -9.99 2.04 13.59
N GLU A 71 -9.73 3.15 14.29
CA GLU A 71 -10.46 3.57 15.50
C GLU A 71 -11.97 3.81 15.26
N TYR A 72 -12.39 3.99 14.01
CA TYR A 72 -13.80 4.14 13.64
C TYR A 72 -14.60 2.83 13.76
N PHE A 73 -13.95 1.68 13.60
CA PHE A 73 -14.61 0.37 13.62
C PHE A 73 -14.64 -0.25 15.01
N THR A 74 -15.55 -1.20 15.22
CA THR A 74 -15.48 -2.09 16.37
C THR A 74 -14.19 -2.92 16.27
N PRO A 75 -13.35 -2.97 17.32
CA PRO A 75 -12.15 -3.78 17.31
C PRO A 75 -12.45 -5.24 16.97
N ASP A 76 -11.66 -5.79 16.06
CA ASP A 76 -11.65 -7.20 15.68
C ASP A 76 -10.28 -7.76 16.04
N GLU A 77 -10.23 -8.71 16.96
CA GLU A 77 -8.96 -9.35 17.36
C GLU A 77 -8.56 -10.38 16.30
N PHE A 78 -7.44 -10.14 15.64
CA PHE A 78 -6.86 -11.08 14.70
C PHE A 78 -5.34 -10.88 14.63
N GLU A 79 -4.61 -11.92 14.24
CA GLU A 79 -3.17 -11.80 14.00
C GLU A 79 -2.90 -11.20 12.63
N LEU A 80 -1.83 -10.40 12.52
CA LEU A 80 -1.39 -9.89 11.22
C LEU A 80 -1.19 -11.05 10.24
N TYR A 81 -1.62 -10.87 9.00
CA TYR A 81 -1.52 -11.93 8.00
C TYR A 81 -0.06 -12.29 7.72
N PRO A 82 0.24 -13.55 7.34
CA PRO A 82 1.61 -13.99 7.08
C PRO A 82 2.35 -13.13 6.03
N SER A 83 1.65 -12.65 4.99
CA SER A 83 2.23 -11.72 4.01
C SER A 83 2.70 -10.40 4.62
N VAL A 84 1.96 -9.87 5.59
CA VAL A 84 2.27 -8.59 6.27
C VAL A 84 3.38 -8.78 7.29
N GLN A 85 3.41 -9.89 8.01
CA GLN A 85 4.53 -10.23 8.89
C GLN A 85 5.85 -10.26 8.09
N LYS A 86 5.85 -10.92 6.92
CA LYS A 86 7.01 -10.94 6.02
C LYS A 86 7.36 -9.57 5.45
N TYR A 87 6.36 -8.73 5.13
CA TYR A 87 6.62 -7.37 4.68
C TYR A 87 7.30 -6.54 5.78
N VAL A 88 6.80 -6.60 7.01
CA VAL A 88 7.37 -5.90 8.16
C VAL A 88 8.80 -6.39 8.40
N GLU A 89 9.02 -7.71 8.41
CA GLU A 89 10.35 -8.30 8.53
C GLU A 89 11.31 -7.77 7.45
N HIS A 90 10.88 -7.78 6.19
CA HIS A 90 11.66 -7.27 5.06
C HIS A 90 12.08 -5.81 5.25
N VAL A 91 11.17 -4.95 5.70
CA VAL A 91 11.46 -3.54 6.00
C VAL A 91 12.43 -3.40 7.18
N THR A 92 12.23 -4.17 8.26
CA THR A 92 13.04 -4.08 9.48
C THR A 92 14.43 -4.70 9.33
N ASN A 93 14.62 -5.62 8.38
CA ASN A 93 15.92 -6.23 8.10
C ASN A 93 16.88 -5.29 7.36
N GLY A 94 16.40 -4.13 6.90
CA GLY A 94 17.23 -3.12 6.25
C GLY A 94 16.96 -3.01 4.74
N LEU A 95 16.80 -1.78 4.27
CA LEU A 95 16.64 -1.40 2.87
C LEU A 95 17.73 -0.40 2.52
N THR A 96 18.21 -0.44 1.28
CA THR A 96 18.93 0.70 0.71
C THR A 96 17.96 1.88 0.45
N ASN A 97 18.50 3.07 0.19
CA ASN A 97 17.66 4.21 -0.18
C ASN A 97 16.90 3.99 -1.51
N GLY A 98 17.50 3.28 -2.48
CA GLY A 98 16.84 2.92 -3.74
C GLY A 98 15.73 1.90 -3.53
N GLN A 99 15.93 0.92 -2.65
CA GLN A 99 14.87 0.00 -2.25
C GLN A 99 13.73 0.74 -1.53
N HIS A 100 14.04 1.60 -0.57
CA HIS A 100 13.04 2.46 0.06
C HIS A 100 12.25 3.29 -0.97
N ALA A 101 12.90 3.82 -2.01
CA ALA A 101 12.21 4.51 -3.09
C ALA A 101 11.26 3.58 -3.90
N GLY A 102 11.58 2.30 -4.04
CA GLY A 102 10.65 1.28 -4.58
C GLY A 102 9.39 1.12 -3.73
N HIS A 103 9.52 1.11 -2.40
CA HIS A 103 8.38 1.10 -1.48
C HIS A 103 7.53 2.37 -1.62
N VAL A 104 8.19 3.54 -1.68
CA VAL A 104 7.52 4.83 -1.84
C VAL A 104 6.75 4.88 -3.15
N TYR A 105 7.34 4.37 -4.24
CA TYR A 105 6.68 4.25 -5.53
C TYR A 105 5.41 3.42 -5.44
N VAL A 106 5.47 2.19 -4.95
CA VAL A 106 4.30 1.28 -5.02
C VAL A 106 3.18 1.74 -4.10
N ARG A 107 3.50 2.07 -2.84
CA ARG A 107 2.49 2.38 -1.83
C ARG A 107 1.83 3.74 -2.08
N TYR A 108 2.61 4.83 -2.03
CA TYR A 108 2.03 6.17 -2.08
C TYR A 108 1.55 6.58 -3.49
N MET A 109 2.23 6.15 -4.57
CA MET A 109 1.69 6.40 -5.93
C MET A 109 0.36 5.66 -6.14
N GLY A 110 0.23 4.47 -5.55
CA GLY A 110 -1.02 3.70 -5.51
C GLY A 110 -2.14 4.46 -4.80
N ASP A 111 -1.87 4.98 -3.61
CA ASP A 111 -2.84 5.76 -2.82
C ASP A 111 -3.32 7.03 -3.55
N LEU A 112 -2.40 7.71 -4.24
CA LEU A 112 -2.67 8.93 -5.00
C LEU A 112 -3.33 8.67 -6.36
N SER A 113 -3.43 7.40 -6.78
CA SER A 113 -4.01 6.99 -8.06
C SER A 113 -5.24 6.10 -7.85
N GLY A 114 -5.04 4.79 -7.68
CA GLY A 114 -6.12 3.84 -7.42
C GLY A 114 -6.86 4.12 -6.11
N GLY A 115 -6.13 4.55 -5.08
CA GLY A 115 -6.69 4.93 -3.78
C GLY A 115 -7.75 6.03 -3.87
N GLN A 116 -7.56 7.00 -4.76
CA GLN A 116 -8.53 8.08 -4.97
C GLN A 116 -9.84 7.60 -5.60
N MET A 117 -9.80 6.52 -6.39
CA MET A 117 -11.00 5.93 -7.00
C MET A 117 -11.80 5.07 -6.02
N ILE A 118 -11.15 4.47 -5.03
CA ILE A 118 -11.79 3.59 -4.02
C ILE A 118 -12.16 4.33 -2.75
N GLY A 119 -11.50 5.44 -2.41
CA GLY A 119 -11.69 6.14 -1.14
C GLY A 119 -13.12 6.63 -0.88
N SER A 120 -13.92 6.89 -1.92
CA SER A 120 -15.35 7.24 -1.77
C SER A 120 -16.28 6.03 -1.65
N LYS A 121 -15.75 4.80 -1.73
CA LYS A 121 -16.50 3.54 -1.77
C LYS A 121 -16.20 2.64 -0.59
N VAL A 122 -15.16 2.94 0.19
CA VAL A 122 -14.80 2.15 1.35
C VAL A 122 -15.76 2.42 2.52
N PRO A 123 -15.97 1.45 3.41
CA PRO A 123 -16.63 1.69 4.68
C PRO A 123 -15.90 2.74 5.53
N GLY A 124 -16.65 3.50 6.31
CA GLY A 124 -16.09 4.46 7.28
C GLY A 124 -15.59 5.78 6.66
N PRO A 125 -14.76 6.54 7.40
CA PRO A 125 -14.44 7.92 7.03
C PRO A 125 -13.40 8.03 5.91
N GLY A 126 -12.56 7.01 5.71
CA GLY A 126 -11.59 6.95 4.61
C GLY A 126 -10.51 8.03 4.67
N TYR A 127 -10.04 8.38 5.88
CA TYR A 127 -8.93 9.30 6.10
C TYR A 127 -7.64 8.86 5.41
N TYR A 128 -7.41 7.54 5.30
CA TYR A 128 -6.29 6.95 4.57
C TYR A 128 -6.14 7.54 3.15
N TYR A 129 -7.25 7.71 2.43
CA TYR A 129 -7.26 8.19 1.05
C TYR A 129 -7.35 9.71 0.90
N LYS A 130 -7.41 10.48 1.99
CA LYS A 130 -7.51 11.94 1.97
C LYS A 130 -6.14 12.58 2.11
N PHE A 131 -5.80 13.44 1.15
CA PHE A 131 -4.55 14.20 1.11
C PHE A 131 -4.84 15.70 1.20
N ASN A 132 -3.99 16.43 1.89
CA ASN A 132 -4.11 17.88 2.11
C ASN A 132 -3.50 18.73 0.98
N LYS A 133 -2.99 18.07 -0.07
CA LYS A 133 -2.42 18.67 -1.27
C LYS A 133 -3.03 18.05 -2.53
N PRO A 134 -3.03 18.77 -3.67
CA PRO A 134 -3.42 18.20 -4.95
C PRO A 134 -2.61 16.94 -5.27
N THR A 135 -3.28 15.88 -5.72
CA THR A 135 -2.62 14.59 -5.93
C THR A 135 -1.56 14.65 -7.02
N ASP A 136 -1.73 15.50 -8.04
CA ASP A 136 -0.73 15.65 -9.09
C ASP A 136 0.56 16.31 -8.60
N GLU A 137 0.48 17.23 -7.64
CA GLU A 137 1.65 17.82 -6.95
C GLU A 137 2.41 16.74 -6.18
N LEU A 138 1.69 15.94 -5.39
CA LEU A 138 2.29 14.86 -4.60
C LEU A 138 2.89 13.75 -5.49
N LYS A 139 2.20 13.37 -6.57
CA LYS A 139 2.73 12.41 -7.55
C LYS A 139 4.00 12.92 -8.21
N GLN A 140 4.08 14.23 -8.50
CA GLN A 140 5.28 14.82 -9.07
C GLN A 140 6.43 14.80 -8.06
N ALA A 141 6.18 15.18 -6.81
CA ALA A 141 7.20 15.12 -5.75
C ALA A 141 7.75 13.70 -5.56
N ILE A 142 6.89 12.67 -5.62
CA ILE A 142 7.33 11.26 -5.57
C ILE A 142 8.22 10.92 -6.78
N ARG A 143 7.85 11.35 -8.00
CA ARG A 143 8.68 11.10 -9.19
C ARG A 143 10.05 11.76 -9.08
N ASP A 144 10.10 12.99 -8.59
CA ASP A 144 11.34 13.75 -8.41
C ASP A 144 12.25 13.08 -7.36
N TYR A 145 11.67 12.59 -6.26
CA TYR A 145 12.38 11.79 -5.26
C TYR A 145 12.94 10.49 -5.86
N ILE A 146 12.11 9.72 -6.58
CA ILE A 146 12.55 8.44 -7.16
C ILE A 146 13.65 8.63 -8.22
N ALA A 147 13.62 9.75 -8.95
CA ALA A 147 14.59 10.04 -10.01
C ALA A 147 16.04 10.20 -9.50
N SER A 148 16.26 10.38 -8.20
CA SER A 148 17.60 10.47 -7.63
C SER A 148 18.29 9.11 -7.38
N PHE A 149 17.61 7.99 -7.65
CA PHE A 149 18.11 6.65 -7.36
C PHE A 149 18.34 5.82 -8.62
N ASP A 150 19.06 4.71 -8.46
CA ASP A 150 19.24 3.74 -9.53
C ASP A 150 17.89 3.12 -9.92
N GLN A 151 17.50 3.29 -11.19
CA GLN A 151 16.15 2.93 -11.64
C GLN A 151 15.96 1.41 -11.74
N GLU A 152 17.03 0.63 -11.87
CA GLU A 152 16.95 -0.83 -11.88
C GLU A 152 16.72 -1.36 -10.46
N GLU A 153 17.43 -0.84 -9.48
CA GLU A 153 17.21 -1.14 -8.06
C GLU A 153 15.77 -0.79 -7.63
N VAL A 154 15.31 0.43 -7.92
CA VAL A 154 13.93 0.86 -7.63
C VAL A 154 12.92 -0.07 -8.30
N ALA A 155 13.13 -0.43 -9.57
CA ALA A 155 12.22 -1.30 -10.31
C ALA A 155 12.15 -2.71 -9.72
N ASN A 156 13.29 -3.27 -9.32
CA ASN A 156 13.37 -4.61 -8.74
C ASN A 156 12.68 -4.64 -7.37
N GLU A 157 12.92 -3.63 -6.53
CA GLU A 157 12.25 -3.55 -5.24
C GLU A 157 10.75 -3.29 -5.40
N ALA A 158 10.34 -2.43 -6.34
CA ALA A 158 8.93 -2.18 -6.58
C ALA A 158 8.17 -3.48 -6.94
N LYS A 159 8.77 -4.42 -7.68
CA LYS A 159 8.15 -5.72 -7.95
C LYS A 159 7.94 -6.52 -6.67
N VAL A 160 8.94 -6.57 -5.79
CA VAL A 160 8.84 -7.21 -4.46
C VAL A 160 7.70 -6.61 -3.65
N VAL A 161 7.57 -5.28 -3.64
CA VAL A 161 6.49 -4.60 -2.90
C VAL A 161 5.11 -4.90 -3.48
N PHE A 162 4.98 -4.99 -4.81
CA PHE A 162 3.73 -5.44 -5.43
C PHE A 162 3.39 -6.90 -5.09
N ASP A 163 4.39 -7.77 -5.00
CA ASP A 163 4.18 -9.18 -4.64
C ASP A 163 3.68 -9.26 -3.19
N PHE A 164 4.21 -8.46 -2.26
CA PHE A 164 3.68 -8.34 -0.91
C PHE A 164 2.23 -7.80 -0.87
N ALA A 165 1.92 -6.77 -1.65
CA ALA A 165 0.57 -6.23 -1.74
C ALA A 165 -0.43 -7.26 -2.30
N THR A 166 -0.01 -8.02 -3.32
CA THR A 166 -0.80 -9.11 -3.89
C THR A 166 -1.02 -10.22 -2.87
N ALA A 167 0.03 -10.64 -2.15
CA ALA A 167 -0.06 -11.68 -1.13
C ALA A 167 -1.00 -11.28 0.02
N LEU A 168 -1.04 -10.00 0.40
CA LEU A 168 -2.04 -9.49 1.36
C LEU A 168 -3.47 -9.67 0.83
N PHE A 169 -3.72 -9.35 -0.45
CA PHE A 169 -5.05 -9.54 -1.04
C PHE A 169 -5.45 -11.02 -1.09
N GLU A 170 -4.50 -11.92 -1.34
CA GLU A 170 -4.71 -13.37 -1.30
C GLU A 170 -4.96 -13.89 0.11
N ASP A 171 -4.25 -13.40 1.12
CA ASP A 171 -4.49 -13.76 2.52
C ASP A 171 -5.89 -13.32 2.95
N ILE A 172 -6.31 -12.09 2.62
CA ILE A 172 -7.69 -11.65 2.91
C ILE A 172 -8.73 -12.55 2.22
N GLU A 173 -8.51 -12.95 0.96
CA GLU A 173 -9.42 -13.86 0.26
C GLU A 173 -9.48 -15.24 0.93
N LYS A 174 -8.36 -15.79 1.38
CA LYS A 174 -8.33 -17.07 2.10
C LYS A 174 -9.06 -16.98 3.43
N ASP A 175 -8.88 -15.89 4.16
CA ASP A 175 -9.54 -15.62 5.45
C ASP A 175 -11.06 -15.59 5.30
N VAL A 176 -11.55 -14.82 4.33
CA VAL A 176 -12.99 -14.71 4.02
C VAL A 176 -13.58 -16.06 3.59
N ASN A 177 -12.81 -16.89 2.90
CA ASN A 177 -13.22 -18.22 2.47
C ASN A 177 -13.03 -19.33 3.54
N GLY A 178 -12.54 -18.98 4.75
CA GLY A 178 -12.34 -19.92 5.85
C GLY A 178 -11.16 -20.88 5.69
N ASN A 179 -10.13 -20.49 4.92
CA ASN A 179 -8.97 -21.31 4.58
C ASN A 179 -7.66 -20.84 5.27
N ILE A 180 -7.75 -20.19 6.43
CA ILE A 180 -6.58 -19.81 7.26
C ILE A 180 -6.62 -20.54 8.59
#